data_AF-A0A3M7HIW1-F1
#
_entry.id   AF-A0A3M7HIW1-F1
#
_cell.length_a   1.000
_cell.length_b   1.000
_cell.length_c   1.000
_cell.angle_alpha   90.00
_cell.angle_beta   90.00
_cell.angle_gamma   90.00
#
_symmetry.space_group_name_H-M   'P 1'
#
loop_
_entity.id
_entity.type
_entity.pdbx_description
1 polymer ?
#
loop_
_entity_poly.entity_id
_entity_poly.type
_entity_poly.pdbx_seq_one_letter_code
_entity_poly.pdbx_strand_id
1 'polypeptide(L)'
;MASRLVLVLSDLHIPDRAIFKKLLTPGKIAQILCLGNLTSPSAYAFLRQLAPDLQLVKGDFDIPLTNTTTTTNPQQPQSQSNPTTAPEASYPIPTALSKVVTHGSLRIGFTHGDSIIPPGDPDALLIAARQMDVDVLCWGGTHRFEAYEMEGKFFVNPGSATGAACWSGDEDLTGASTTSSSRGGQEGGGEEGFEDEQDDEDPDRNTPSFVLMDVQGDVLVLYVYQLKRDKEGKESVGVEKVSFRKNAGGN
;
A
#
# COMPACT_ATOMS: atom_id res chain seq x y z
N MET A 1 18.53 5.65 -24.01
CA MET A 1 17.75 6.20 -22.89
C MET A 1 17.92 5.26 -21.72
N ALA A 2 18.24 5.75 -20.52
CA ALA A 2 18.30 4.88 -19.34
C ALA A 2 16.88 4.38 -19.03
N SER A 3 16.72 3.06 -18.86
CA SER A 3 15.46 2.46 -18.38
C SER A 3 15.14 3.04 -17.00
N ARG A 4 14.00 3.71 -16.88
CA ARG A 4 13.58 4.36 -15.62
C ARG A 4 12.66 3.40 -14.89
N LEU A 5 13.23 2.55 -14.04
CA LEU A 5 12.45 1.68 -13.16
C LEU A 5 11.77 2.51 -12.07
N VAL A 6 10.46 2.35 -11.95
CA VAL A 6 9.63 2.99 -10.94
C VAL A 6 9.17 1.93 -9.94
N LEU A 7 9.49 2.10 -8.67
CA LEU A 7 9.05 1.20 -7.61
C LEU A 7 7.71 1.68 -7.05
N VAL A 8 6.76 0.78 -6.91
CA VAL A 8 5.43 1.04 -6.33
C VAL A 8 5.22 0.14 -5.12
N LEU A 9 4.88 0.74 -3.98
CA LEU A 9 4.72 0.06 -2.69
C LEU A 9 3.72 0.79 -1.78
N SER A 10 3.04 0.02 -0.93
CA SER A 10 2.15 0.51 0.12
C SER A 10 2.31 -0.29 1.41
N ASP A 11 1.77 0.24 2.50
CA ASP A 11 1.55 -0.48 3.77
C ASP A 11 2.84 -1.05 4.37
N LEU A 12 3.79 -0.13 4.62
CA LEU A 12 5.12 -0.43 5.16
C LEU A 12 5.16 -0.53 6.69
N HIS A 13 3.98 -0.61 7.33
CA HIS A 13 3.69 -0.58 8.78
C HIS A 13 4.79 -1.08 9.73
N ILE A 14 5.62 -2.07 9.32
CA ILE A 14 6.77 -2.55 10.09
C ILE A 14 8.06 -2.57 9.22
N PRO A 15 8.99 -1.61 9.37
CA PRO A 15 10.23 -1.54 8.58
C PRO A 15 11.19 -2.72 8.85
N ASP A 16 11.06 -3.39 10.01
CA ASP A 16 11.87 -4.55 10.37
C ASP A 16 11.40 -5.84 9.68
N ARG A 17 10.14 -5.90 9.22
CA ARG A 17 9.58 -7.01 8.44
C ARG A 17 9.80 -6.88 6.93
N ALA A 18 10.40 -5.79 6.44
CA ALA A 18 10.67 -5.61 5.01
C ALA A 18 11.78 -6.57 4.55
N ILE A 19 11.40 -7.82 4.28
CA ILE A 19 12.27 -8.90 3.78
C ILE A 19 12.91 -8.53 2.43
N PHE A 20 12.29 -7.59 1.70
CA PHE A 20 12.74 -7.10 0.41
C PHE A 20 13.94 -6.15 0.43
N LYS A 21 14.51 -5.82 1.61
CA LYS A 21 15.75 -5.00 1.72
C LYS A 21 16.90 -5.50 0.83
N LYS A 22 16.99 -6.81 0.59
CA LYS A 22 18.03 -7.42 -0.27
C LYS A 22 17.78 -7.22 -1.77
N LEU A 23 16.51 -7.10 -2.18
CA LEU A 23 16.11 -6.93 -3.58
C LEU A 23 16.10 -5.45 -3.98
N LEU A 24 15.80 -4.57 -3.03
CA LEU A 24 15.80 -3.13 -3.19
C LEU A 24 17.23 -2.58 -3.06
N THR A 25 18.05 -2.81 -4.09
CA THR A 25 19.41 -2.26 -4.17
C THR A 25 19.40 -0.81 -4.69
N PRO A 26 20.04 0.14 -3.99
CA PRO A 26 20.20 1.51 -4.47
C PRO A 26 20.83 1.58 -5.87
N GLY A 27 20.35 2.52 -6.69
CA GLY A 27 20.90 2.80 -8.02
C GLY A 27 20.20 2.10 -9.20
N LYS A 28 19.37 1.08 -8.96
CA LYS A 28 18.53 0.47 -10.02
C LYS A 28 17.19 1.19 -10.19
N ILE A 29 16.63 1.68 -9.09
CA ILE A 29 15.32 2.33 -9.03
C ILE A 29 15.54 3.84 -9.18
N ALA A 30 14.87 4.42 -10.16
CA ALA A 30 14.99 5.85 -10.44
C ALA A 30 13.97 6.69 -9.65
N GLN A 31 12.79 6.13 -9.39
CA GLN A 31 11.70 6.81 -8.71
C GLN A 31 10.88 5.83 -7.88
N ILE A 32 10.32 6.30 -6.77
CA ILE A 32 9.46 5.53 -5.87
C ILE A 32 8.11 6.24 -5.77
N LEU A 33 7.02 5.50 -6.01
CA LEU A 33 5.65 5.90 -5.72
C LEU A 33 5.18 5.13 -4.50
N CYS A 34 4.98 5.84 -3.41
CA CYS A 34 4.58 5.24 -2.16
C CYS A 34 3.15 5.66 -1.82
N LEU A 35 2.28 4.66 -1.68
CA LEU A 35 0.83 4.82 -1.58
C LEU A 35 0.32 5.04 -0.14
N GLY A 36 1.19 5.48 0.76
CA GLY A 36 0.84 5.79 2.14
C GLY A 36 1.12 4.66 3.13
N ASN A 37 0.77 4.92 4.39
CA ASN A 37 0.99 4.05 5.55
C ASN A 37 2.48 3.78 5.81
N LEU A 38 3.27 4.87 5.77
CA LEU A 38 4.64 4.93 6.28
C LEU A 38 4.59 5.39 7.73
N THR A 39 4.06 4.53 8.59
CA THR A 39 3.88 4.81 10.03
C THR A 39 5.20 5.02 10.79
N SER A 40 6.35 4.82 10.14
CA SER A 40 7.67 4.88 10.78
C SER A 40 8.66 5.87 10.11
N PRO A 41 9.26 6.76 10.91
CA PRO A 41 10.48 7.50 10.63
C PRO A 41 11.56 6.77 9.81
N SER A 42 11.91 5.56 10.22
CA SER A 42 12.97 4.76 9.63
C SER A 42 12.62 4.23 8.24
N ALA A 43 11.35 3.89 7.96
CA ALA A 43 10.90 3.50 6.63
C ALA A 43 11.08 4.64 5.62
N TYR A 44 10.72 5.86 6.00
CA TYR A 44 10.91 7.03 5.14
C TYR A 44 12.40 7.27 4.83
N ALA A 45 13.26 7.23 5.85
CA ALA A 45 14.71 7.39 5.66
C ALA A 45 15.29 6.31 4.72
N PHE A 46 14.83 5.06 4.84
CA PHE A 46 15.23 3.97 3.97
C PHE A 46 14.81 4.21 2.51
N LEU A 47 13.54 4.58 2.26
CA LEU A 47 13.06 4.87 0.91
C LEU A 47 13.78 6.06 0.28
N ARG A 48 14.08 7.09 1.08
CA ARG A 48 14.83 8.26 0.64
C ARG A 48 16.28 7.93 0.25
N GLN A 49 16.89 6.95 0.90
CA GLN A 49 18.22 6.44 0.53
C GLN A 49 18.17 5.58 -0.73
N LEU A 50 17.06 4.88 -0.97
CA LEU A 50 16.91 4.00 -2.13
C LEU A 50 16.78 4.76 -3.45
N ALA A 51 15.99 5.84 -3.48
CA ALA A 51 15.87 6.72 -4.64
C ALA A 51 15.68 8.19 -4.22
N PRO A 52 16.32 9.15 -4.93
CA PRO A 52 16.18 10.57 -4.64
C PRO A 52 14.81 11.15 -5.02
N ASP A 53 14.12 10.53 -6.00
CA ASP A 53 12.77 10.90 -6.43
C ASP A 53 11.74 10.01 -5.72
N LEU A 54 11.34 10.45 -4.52
CA LEU A 54 10.34 9.77 -3.69
C LEU A 54 9.05 10.59 -3.71
N GLN A 55 7.98 10.00 -4.24
CA GLN A 55 6.66 10.58 -4.27
C GLN A 55 5.74 9.84 -3.30
N LEU A 56 5.10 10.60 -2.42
CA LEU A 56 4.27 10.07 -1.33
C LEU A 56 2.86 10.62 -1.42
N VAL A 57 1.88 9.77 -1.13
CA VAL A 57 0.51 10.15 -0.77
C VAL A 57 0.23 9.76 0.68
N LYS A 58 -0.80 10.37 1.26
CA LYS A 58 -1.23 10.14 2.62
C LYS A 58 -2.04 8.84 2.71
N GLY A 59 -1.64 7.94 3.61
CA GLY A 59 -2.46 6.83 4.09
C GLY A 59 -3.31 7.21 5.30
N ASP A 60 -4.29 6.38 5.61
CA ASP A 60 -5.19 6.53 6.76
C ASP A 60 -4.48 6.40 8.11
N PHE A 61 -3.42 5.58 8.19
CA PHE A 61 -2.57 5.40 9.37
C PHE A 61 -1.36 6.34 9.41
N ASP A 62 -1.19 7.23 8.43
CA ASP A 62 -0.15 8.26 8.46
C ASP A 62 -0.54 9.37 9.45
N ILE A 63 -0.19 9.15 10.73
CA ILE A 63 -0.41 10.12 11.81
C ILE A 63 0.53 11.31 11.65
N PRO A 64 0.02 12.56 11.70
CA PRO A 64 0.88 13.70 11.87
C PRO A 64 1.60 13.58 13.22
N LEU A 65 2.93 13.47 13.20
CA LEU A 65 3.73 13.72 14.39
C LEU A 65 3.52 15.20 14.75
N THR A 66 2.53 15.47 15.59
CA THR A 66 2.35 16.79 16.18
C THR A 66 3.59 17.06 17.00
N ASN A 67 4.41 18.03 16.59
CA ASN A 67 5.38 18.64 17.49
C ASN A 67 4.58 19.06 18.73
N THR A 68 4.81 18.40 19.86
CA THR A 68 4.33 18.89 21.16
C THR A 68 5.06 20.19 21.42
N THR A 69 4.53 21.28 20.89
CA THR A 69 4.96 22.63 21.26
C THR A 69 4.66 22.74 22.73
N THR A 70 5.71 22.68 23.53
CA THR A 70 5.73 22.91 24.96
C THR A 70 4.84 24.11 25.26
N THR A 71 3.71 23.87 25.94
CA THR A 71 2.90 24.95 26.49
C THR A 71 3.80 25.71 27.45
N THR A 72 4.25 26.90 27.05
CA THR A 72 5.03 27.79 27.90
C THR A 72 4.13 28.22 29.06
N ASN A 73 4.33 27.57 30.20
CA ASN A 73 3.88 28.04 31.50
C ASN A 73 4.84 29.17 31.92
N PRO A 74 4.41 30.44 32.05
CA PRO A 74 5.34 31.54 32.32
C PRO A 74 5.58 31.67 33.84
N GLN A 75 6.39 30.78 34.43
CA GLN A 75 7.12 31.06 35.68
C GLN A 75 8.09 29.94 36.06
N GLN A 76 9.38 30.08 35.73
CA GLN A 76 10.50 29.93 36.67
C GLN A 76 11.88 30.17 35.99
N PRO A 77 12.90 30.66 36.73
CA PRO A 77 14.12 31.19 36.13
C PRO A 77 15.22 30.15 35.88
N GLN A 78 15.82 30.29 34.69
CA GLN A 78 17.11 29.83 34.15
C GLN A 78 18.06 28.99 35.03
N SER A 79 18.44 27.83 34.47
CA SER A 79 19.81 27.32 34.57
C SER A 79 20.27 26.82 33.20
N GLN A 80 21.44 27.30 32.76
CA GLN A 80 22.09 27.00 31.49
C GLN A 80 22.97 25.74 31.63
N SER A 81 22.88 24.78 30.69
CA SER A 81 24.08 24.20 30.04
C SER A 81 23.75 23.17 28.93
N ASN A 82 24.24 23.51 27.74
CA ASN A 82 24.59 22.73 26.53
C ASN A 82 23.53 21.97 25.69
N PRO A 83 23.44 22.27 24.37
CA PRO A 83 22.74 21.45 23.39
C PRO A 83 23.72 20.44 22.77
N THR A 84 23.42 19.14 22.89
CA THR A 84 24.18 18.10 22.19
C THR A 84 23.20 17.13 21.53
N THR A 85 23.05 17.31 20.22
CA THR A 85 22.96 16.25 19.19
C THR A 85 21.72 15.35 19.12
N ALA A 86 20.78 15.74 18.24
CA ALA A 86 20.45 15.03 17.00
C ALA A 86 19.61 15.95 16.10
N PRO A 87 19.76 15.96 14.76
CA PRO A 87 18.73 16.56 13.91
C PRO A 87 17.53 15.62 13.98
N GLU A 88 16.50 16.00 14.72
CA GLU A 88 15.18 15.39 14.56
C GLU A 88 14.81 15.55 13.09
N ALA A 89 14.93 14.48 12.32
CA ALA A 89 14.55 14.48 10.93
C ALA A 89 13.06 14.81 10.89
N SER A 90 12.74 16.06 10.54
CA SER A 90 11.38 16.50 10.30
C SER A 90 10.82 15.59 9.22
N TYR A 91 9.93 14.68 9.61
CA TYR A 91 9.20 13.81 8.69
C TYR A 91 8.16 14.69 7.98
N PRO A 92 8.30 14.95 6.67
CA PRO A 92 7.24 15.64 5.96
C PRO A 92 6.09 14.64 5.83
N ILE A 93 5.10 14.77 6.72
CA ILE A 93 3.90 13.93 6.66
C ILE A 93 3.24 14.18 5.30
N PRO A 94 3.02 13.14 4.48
CA PRO A 94 2.32 13.30 3.22
C PRO A 94 0.93 13.87 3.50
N THR A 95 0.60 15.02 2.90
CA THR A 95 -0.73 15.65 3.03
C THR A 95 -1.58 15.48 1.77
N ALA A 96 -0.94 15.16 0.64
CA ALA A 96 -1.64 14.92 -0.62
C ALA A 96 -2.32 13.55 -0.57
N LEU A 97 -3.63 13.51 -0.79
CA LEU A 97 -4.41 12.27 -0.87
C LEU A 97 -4.12 11.51 -2.18
N SER A 98 -3.92 12.24 -3.26
CA SER A 98 -3.58 11.69 -4.57
C SER A 98 -2.52 12.53 -5.27
N LYS A 99 -1.78 11.89 -6.17
CA LYS A 99 -0.77 12.54 -7.02
C LYS A 99 -0.75 11.89 -8.40
N VAL A 100 -0.28 12.65 -9.39
CA VAL A 100 -0.10 12.18 -10.76
C VAL A 100 1.34 12.45 -11.19
N VAL A 101 1.97 11.43 -11.77
CA VAL A 101 3.30 11.52 -12.39
C VAL A 101 3.19 11.12 -13.86
N THR A 102 4.01 11.74 -14.70
CA THR A 102 4.00 11.48 -16.15
C THR A 102 5.31 10.81 -16.55
N HIS A 103 5.20 9.64 -17.17
CA HIS A 103 6.32 8.88 -17.71
C HIS A 103 6.11 8.65 -19.20
N GLY A 104 6.88 9.34 -20.04
CA GLY A 104 6.69 9.28 -21.49
C GLY A 104 5.29 9.79 -21.88
N SER A 105 4.49 8.93 -22.51
CA SER A 105 3.10 9.22 -22.88
C SER A 105 2.05 8.71 -21.89
N LEU A 106 2.48 8.07 -20.80
CA LEU A 106 1.62 7.53 -19.77
C LEU A 106 1.52 8.48 -18.57
N ARG A 107 0.28 8.78 -18.17
CA ARG A 107 -0.02 9.44 -16.90
C ARG A 107 -0.37 8.39 -15.86
N ILE A 108 0.39 8.37 -14.77
CA ILE A 108 0.25 7.41 -13.67
C ILE A 108 -0.26 8.19 -12.45
N GLY A 109 -1.50 7.94 -12.07
CA GLY A 109 -2.08 8.41 -10.82
C GLY A 109 -1.83 7.41 -9.72
N PHE A 110 -1.65 7.90 -8.50
CA PHE A 110 -1.60 7.05 -7.33
C PHE A 110 -2.28 7.73 -6.14
N THR A 111 -2.98 6.94 -5.35
CA THR A 111 -3.77 7.38 -4.20
C THR A 111 -3.83 6.26 -3.17
N HIS A 112 -4.10 6.60 -1.91
CA HIS A 112 -4.52 5.60 -0.95
C HIS A 112 -6.02 5.28 -1.15
N GLY A 113 -6.42 4.04 -0.88
CA GLY A 113 -7.77 3.52 -1.17
C GLY A 113 -8.87 3.98 -0.20
N ASP A 114 -8.50 4.59 0.93
CA ASP A 114 -9.42 5.10 1.96
C ASP A 114 -10.41 6.16 1.45
N SER A 115 -10.00 6.91 0.43
CA SER A 115 -10.82 7.94 -0.21
C SER A 115 -11.82 7.40 -1.25
N ILE A 116 -11.72 6.12 -1.63
CA ILE A 116 -12.53 5.50 -2.68
C ILE A 116 -13.63 4.65 -2.05
N ILE A 117 -14.88 5.01 -2.32
CA ILE A 117 -16.06 4.37 -1.72
C ILE A 117 -16.98 3.88 -2.85
N PRO A 118 -17.31 2.57 -2.91
CA PRO A 118 -16.88 1.50 -2.00
C PRO A 118 -15.38 1.12 -2.16
N PRO A 119 -14.70 0.68 -1.09
CA PRO A 119 -13.31 0.23 -1.18
C PRO A 119 -13.17 -0.97 -2.13
N GLY A 120 -12.20 -0.91 -3.05
CA GLY A 120 -11.92 -1.98 -4.00
C GLY A 120 -12.94 -2.13 -5.13
N ASP A 121 -13.97 -1.28 -5.20
CA ASP A 121 -14.95 -1.32 -6.27
C ASP A 121 -14.35 -0.83 -7.62
N PRO A 122 -14.41 -1.64 -8.70
CA PRO A 122 -13.78 -1.30 -9.97
C PRO A 122 -14.39 -0.04 -10.61
N ASP A 123 -15.70 0.17 -10.47
CA ASP A 123 -16.38 1.35 -11.04
C ASP A 123 -15.98 2.63 -10.30
N ALA A 124 -15.88 2.60 -8.98
CA ALA A 124 -15.37 3.70 -8.16
C ALA A 124 -13.92 4.05 -8.52
N LEU A 125 -13.06 3.04 -8.69
CA LEU A 125 -11.67 3.21 -9.13
C LEU A 125 -11.59 3.84 -10.52
N LEU A 126 -12.46 3.43 -11.45
CA LEU A 126 -12.54 4.00 -12.79
C LEU A 126 -12.97 5.46 -12.78
N ILE A 127 -13.94 5.82 -11.94
CA ILE A 127 -14.35 7.21 -11.75
C ILE A 127 -13.18 8.04 -11.23
N ALA A 128 -12.44 7.56 -10.24
CA ALA A 128 -11.26 8.24 -9.70
C ALA A 128 -10.15 8.40 -10.77
N ALA A 129 -9.89 7.37 -11.57
CA ALA A 129 -8.91 7.42 -12.65
C ALA A 129 -9.29 8.42 -13.75
N ARG A 130 -10.59 8.52 -14.08
CA ARG A 130 -11.12 9.52 -15.02
C ARG A 130 -11.02 10.94 -14.45
N GLN A 131 -11.33 11.14 -13.17
CA GLN A 131 -11.22 12.44 -12.50
C GLN A 131 -9.78 12.96 -12.48
N MET A 132 -8.81 12.08 -12.25
CA MET A 132 -7.38 12.43 -12.28
C MET A 132 -6.79 12.53 -13.69
N ASP A 133 -7.55 12.14 -14.71
CA ASP A 133 -7.12 12.07 -16.11
C ASP A 133 -5.83 11.25 -16.28
N VAL A 134 -5.87 10.00 -15.80
CA VAL A 134 -4.72 9.08 -15.81
C VAL A 134 -4.96 7.85 -16.67
N ASP A 135 -3.89 7.32 -17.24
CA ASP A 135 -3.89 6.07 -18.01
C ASP A 135 -3.73 4.87 -17.08
N VAL A 136 -2.97 5.05 -16.00
CA VAL A 136 -2.68 4.03 -15.00
C VAL A 136 -3.05 4.57 -13.62
N LEU A 137 -3.84 3.83 -12.85
CA LEU A 137 -4.16 4.14 -11.47
C LEU A 137 -3.52 3.11 -10.53
N CYS A 138 -2.71 3.59 -9.60
CA CYS A 138 -2.22 2.79 -8.48
C CYS A 138 -3.03 3.10 -7.21
N TRP A 139 -3.57 2.10 -6.53
CA TRP A 139 -4.22 2.26 -5.21
C TRP A 139 -3.70 1.24 -4.20
N GLY A 140 -3.89 1.53 -2.91
CA GLY A 140 -3.51 0.67 -1.80
C GLY A 140 -4.64 0.48 -0.80
N GLY A 141 -4.36 -0.11 0.37
CA GLY A 141 -5.29 -0.26 1.48
C GLY A 141 -5.99 -1.62 1.58
N THR A 142 -6.08 -2.41 0.50
CA THR A 142 -6.65 -3.78 0.56
C THR A 142 -5.63 -4.82 1.02
N HIS A 143 -4.34 -4.47 1.03
CA HIS A 143 -3.19 -5.33 1.29
C HIS A 143 -3.05 -6.55 0.35
N ARG A 144 -3.87 -6.63 -0.71
CA ARG A 144 -3.82 -7.68 -1.74
C ARG A 144 -3.27 -7.12 -3.05
N PHE A 145 -2.42 -7.89 -3.71
CA PHE A 145 -1.95 -7.53 -5.04
C PHE A 145 -3.06 -7.74 -6.07
N GLU A 146 -3.31 -6.72 -6.89
CA GLU A 146 -4.28 -6.77 -7.99
C GLU A 146 -3.72 -6.01 -9.20
N ALA A 147 -3.89 -6.55 -10.40
CA ALA A 147 -3.56 -5.85 -11.63
C ALA A 147 -4.52 -6.23 -12.74
N TYR A 148 -5.24 -5.25 -13.29
CA TYR A 148 -6.22 -5.49 -14.35
C TYR A 148 -6.37 -4.28 -15.28
N GLU A 149 -6.92 -4.51 -16.46
CA GLU A 149 -7.27 -3.48 -17.42
C GLU A 149 -8.78 -3.30 -17.47
N MET A 150 -9.26 -2.06 -17.44
CA MET A 150 -10.68 -1.75 -17.61
C MET A 150 -10.85 -0.45 -18.39
N GLU A 151 -11.67 -0.51 -19.44
CA GLU A 151 -11.92 0.61 -20.37
C GLU A 151 -10.66 1.32 -20.90
N GLY A 152 -9.61 0.54 -21.22
CA GLY A 152 -8.35 1.08 -21.73
C GLY A 152 -7.51 1.83 -20.70
N LYS A 153 -7.87 1.76 -19.41
CA LYS A 153 -7.05 2.18 -18.27
C LYS A 153 -6.51 0.97 -17.54
N PHE A 154 -5.33 1.14 -16.94
CA PHE A 154 -4.68 0.07 -16.19
C PHE A 154 -4.72 0.34 -14.70
N PHE A 155 -5.06 -0.68 -13.94
CA PHE A 155 -5.32 -0.62 -12.51
C PHE A 155 -4.31 -1.52 -11.81
N VAL A 156 -3.59 -0.97 -10.82
CA VAL A 156 -2.53 -1.67 -10.07
C VAL A 156 -2.68 -1.44 -8.57
N ASN A 157 -2.70 -2.51 -7.82
CA ASN A 157 -2.54 -2.50 -6.37
C ASN A 157 -1.27 -3.28 -6.02
N PRO A 158 -0.25 -2.63 -5.42
CA PRO A 158 0.99 -3.31 -5.07
C PRO A 158 0.85 -4.29 -3.90
N GLY A 159 -0.30 -4.29 -3.19
CA GLY A 159 -0.49 -5.02 -1.94
C GLY A 159 0.42 -4.50 -0.82
N SER A 160 0.50 -5.24 0.29
CA SER A 160 1.34 -4.82 1.42
C SER A 160 2.79 -5.26 1.25
N ALA A 161 3.74 -4.33 1.26
CA ALA A 161 5.17 -4.65 1.18
C ALA A 161 5.71 -5.40 2.41
N THR A 162 4.97 -5.38 3.52
CA THR A 162 5.34 -6.03 4.78
C THR A 162 4.47 -7.23 5.14
N GLY A 163 3.42 -7.50 4.35
CA GLY A 163 2.39 -8.48 4.70
C GLY A 163 1.63 -8.09 5.97
N ALA A 164 1.43 -6.80 6.21
CA ALA A 164 0.63 -6.33 7.34
C ALA A 164 -0.81 -6.85 7.18
N ALA A 165 -1.40 -7.36 8.26
CA ALA A 165 -2.80 -7.79 8.26
C ALA A 165 -3.71 -6.60 7.93
N CYS A 166 -4.66 -6.79 7.01
CA CYS A 166 -5.76 -5.85 6.85
C CYS A 166 -6.69 -6.05 8.06
N TRP A 167 -6.83 -5.05 8.92
CA TRP A 167 -7.71 -5.16 10.09
C TRP A 167 -9.20 -4.93 9.72
N SER A 168 -9.47 -4.47 8.49
CA SER A 168 -10.80 -4.44 7.92
C SER A 168 -11.18 -5.88 7.58
N GLY A 169 -12.02 -6.48 8.43
CA GLY A 169 -12.55 -7.82 8.20
C GLY A 169 -13.26 -7.86 6.85
N ASP A 170 -12.74 -8.64 5.92
CA ASP A 170 -13.56 -9.18 4.84
C ASP A 170 -14.52 -10.18 5.53
N GLU A 171 -15.68 -9.71 5.99
CA GLU A 171 -16.81 -10.60 6.19
C GLU A 171 -17.24 -11.02 4.78
N ASP A 172 -16.74 -12.18 4.33
CA ASP A 172 -17.15 -12.85 3.10
C ASP A 172 -18.67 -13.16 3.16
N LEU A 173 -19.47 -12.18 2.78
CA LEU A 173 -20.93 -12.26 2.67
C LEU A 173 -21.35 -12.68 1.25
N THR A 174 -20.69 -13.67 0.64
CA THR A 174 -21.17 -14.28 -0.62
C THR A 174 -20.80 -15.76 -0.74
N GLY A 175 -21.74 -16.66 -0.40
CA GLY A 175 -21.52 -18.11 -0.55
C GLY A 175 -22.69 -19.05 -0.19
N ALA A 176 -23.90 -18.72 -0.65
CA ALA A 176 -25.17 -19.47 -0.61
C ALA A 176 -25.23 -20.96 -0.18
N SER A 177 -26.14 -21.29 0.75
CA SER A 177 -27.16 -22.33 0.49
C SER A 177 -28.46 -22.12 1.29
N THR A 178 -29.55 -22.35 0.59
CA THR A 178 -30.95 -22.18 0.94
C THR A 178 -31.42 -23.27 1.93
N THR A 179 -32.03 -22.91 3.06
CA THR A 179 -33.28 -23.55 3.52
C THR A 179 -34.00 -22.65 4.53
N SER A 180 -35.29 -22.47 4.27
CA SER A 180 -36.25 -21.78 5.11
C SER A 180 -36.69 -22.62 6.30
N SER A 181 -36.61 -22.09 7.51
CA SER A 181 -37.66 -22.33 8.53
C SER A 181 -37.55 -21.34 9.68
N SER A 182 -38.73 -20.80 10.00
CA SER A 182 -39.07 -19.84 11.04
C SER A 182 -39.03 -20.40 12.46
N ARG A 183 -39.11 -19.47 13.44
CA ARG A 183 -39.22 -19.56 14.92
C ARG A 183 -37.88 -19.33 15.61
N GLY A 184 -37.69 -18.41 16.56
CA GLY A 184 -38.61 -17.78 17.50
C GLY A 184 -38.22 -18.19 18.92
N GLY A 185 -37.46 -17.34 19.63
CA GLY A 185 -37.34 -17.28 21.10
C GLY A 185 -36.48 -18.34 21.81
N GLN A 186 -35.54 -17.87 22.64
CA GLN A 186 -35.44 -18.14 24.09
C GLN A 186 -34.00 -18.37 24.59
N GLU A 187 -33.65 -17.60 25.62
CA GLU A 187 -32.46 -17.70 26.47
C GLU A 187 -32.30 -19.11 27.09
N GLY A 188 -31.05 -19.57 27.20
CA GLY A 188 -30.70 -20.75 27.98
C GLY A 188 -29.19 -20.99 27.94
N GLY A 189 -28.54 -20.81 29.10
CA GLY A 189 -27.12 -21.07 29.27
C GLY A 189 -26.76 -22.55 29.07
N GLY A 190 -25.62 -22.76 28.42
CA GLY A 190 -24.92 -24.03 28.31
C GLY A 190 -23.46 -23.71 28.01
N GLU A 191 -22.58 -24.09 28.93
CA GLU A 191 -21.14 -24.14 28.69
C GLU A 191 -20.90 -25.24 27.65
N GLU A 192 -20.79 -24.85 26.39
CA GLU A 192 -20.31 -25.72 25.32
C GLU A 192 -18.96 -25.17 24.87
N GLY A 193 -17.93 -26.01 24.99
CA GLY A 193 -16.58 -25.68 24.60
C GLY A 193 -16.58 -25.19 23.16
N PHE A 194 -15.99 -24.02 22.94
CA PHE A 194 -15.55 -23.62 21.62
C PHE A 194 -14.59 -24.71 21.15
N GLU A 195 -15.10 -25.60 20.29
CA GLU A 195 -14.24 -26.34 19.38
C GLU A 195 -13.48 -25.25 18.61
N ASP A 196 -12.16 -25.27 18.73
CA ASP A 196 -11.28 -24.47 17.90
C ASP A 196 -11.63 -24.83 16.44
N GLU A 197 -12.54 -24.07 15.82
CA GLU A 197 -12.58 -23.96 14.37
C GLU A 197 -11.17 -23.50 14.03
N GLN A 198 -10.37 -24.45 13.55
CA GLN A 198 -9.13 -24.17 12.85
C GLN A 198 -9.56 -23.20 11.76
N ASP A 199 -9.36 -21.91 12.01
CA ASP A 199 -9.28 -20.90 10.99
C ASP A 199 -8.34 -21.51 9.95
N ASP A 200 -8.90 -21.99 8.85
CA ASP A 200 -8.17 -22.24 7.63
C ASP A 200 -7.65 -20.84 7.22
N GLU A 201 -6.58 -20.38 7.89
CA GLU A 201 -5.87 -19.16 7.56
C GLU A 201 -5.44 -19.34 6.12
N ASP A 202 -6.20 -18.73 5.20
CA ASP A 202 -5.88 -18.71 3.78
C ASP A 202 -4.41 -18.30 3.69
N PRO A 203 -3.50 -19.22 3.29
CA PRO A 203 -2.06 -19.01 3.41
C PRO A 203 -1.57 -17.85 2.54
N ASP A 204 -2.44 -17.37 1.64
CA ASP A 204 -2.19 -16.25 0.73
C ASP A 204 -2.75 -14.90 1.23
N ARG A 205 -3.54 -14.87 2.34
CA ARG A 205 -4.30 -13.69 2.81
C ARG A 205 -3.45 -12.43 3.00
N ASN A 206 -2.17 -12.60 3.37
CA ASN A 206 -1.24 -11.48 3.58
C ASN A 206 0.15 -11.75 3.01
N THR A 207 0.19 -12.22 1.76
CA THR A 207 1.44 -12.38 1.00
C THR A 207 2.14 -11.03 0.80
N PRO A 208 3.36 -10.82 1.32
CA PRO A 208 4.10 -9.58 1.09
C PRO A 208 4.37 -9.38 -0.40
N SER A 209 4.04 -8.19 -0.92
CA SER A 209 4.19 -7.89 -2.33
C SER A 209 4.63 -6.47 -2.62
N PHE A 210 5.31 -6.28 -3.74
CA PHE A 210 5.59 -4.95 -4.30
C PHE A 210 5.72 -5.04 -5.82
N VAL A 211 5.66 -3.87 -6.48
CA VAL A 211 5.66 -3.79 -7.94
C VAL A 211 6.82 -2.93 -8.43
N LEU A 212 7.52 -3.40 -9.47
CA LEU A 212 8.40 -2.58 -10.30
C LEU A 212 7.73 -2.31 -11.65
N MET A 213 7.72 -1.06 -12.05
CA MET A 213 7.22 -0.61 -13.34
C MET A 213 8.38 -0.18 -14.22
N ASP A 214 8.40 -0.70 -15.45
CA ASP A 214 9.27 -0.22 -16.53
C ASP A 214 8.40 0.43 -17.60
N VAL A 215 8.54 1.74 -17.75
CA VAL A 215 7.77 2.53 -18.72
C VAL A 215 8.63 2.85 -19.92
N GLN A 216 8.19 2.39 -21.10
CA GLN A 216 8.86 2.62 -22.37
C GLN A 216 7.86 3.14 -23.40
N GLY A 217 7.76 4.47 -23.53
CA GLY A 217 6.84 5.11 -24.46
C GLY A 217 5.37 4.89 -24.05
N ASP A 218 4.64 4.15 -24.88
CA ASP A 218 3.24 3.75 -24.71
C ASP A 218 3.06 2.39 -24.00
N VAL A 219 4.17 1.68 -23.74
CA VAL A 219 4.16 0.37 -23.10
C VAL A 219 4.62 0.48 -21.65
N LEU A 220 3.87 -0.17 -20.76
CA LEU A 220 4.20 -0.36 -19.36
C LEU A 220 4.38 -1.85 -19.09
N VAL A 221 5.50 -2.22 -18.47
CA VAL A 221 5.76 -3.58 -18.00
C VAL A 221 5.83 -3.56 -16.48
N LEU A 222 5.01 -4.38 -15.83
CA LEU A 222 5.01 -4.61 -14.40
C LEU A 222 5.76 -5.90 -14.08
N TYR A 223 6.60 -5.82 -13.08
CA TYR A 223 7.20 -6.97 -12.40
C TYR A 223 6.67 -6.99 -10.98
N VAL A 224 5.88 -8.00 -10.68
CA VAL A 224 5.23 -8.20 -9.38
C VAL A 224 6.09 -9.16 -8.60
N TYR A 225 6.53 -8.74 -7.43
CA TYR A 225 7.31 -9.56 -6.52
C TYR A 225 6.42 -9.95 -5.37
N GLN A 226 6.25 -11.26 -5.16
CA GLN A 226 5.47 -11.80 -4.05
C GLN A 226 6.34 -12.76 -3.25
N LEU A 227 6.27 -12.67 -1.93
CA LEU A 227 6.99 -13.57 -1.04
C LEU A 227 6.09 -14.77 -0.69
N LYS A 228 6.30 -15.89 -1.37
CA LYS A 228 5.57 -17.13 -1.10
C LYS A 228 6.24 -17.91 0.02
N ARG A 229 5.46 -18.37 0.99
CA ARG A 229 5.93 -19.24 2.06
C ARG A 229 5.47 -20.67 1.77
N ASP A 230 6.43 -21.58 1.61
CA ASP A 230 6.12 -23.00 1.44
C ASP A 230 5.60 -23.60 2.77
N LYS A 231 4.97 -24.78 2.70
CA LYS A 231 4.47 -25.53 3.88
C LYS A 231 5.56 -25.84 4.92
N GLU A 232 6.82 -25.78 4.51
CA GLU A 232 8.01 -25.99 5.35
C GLU A 232 8.52 -24.69 6.00
N GLY A 233 7.81 -23.56 5.83
CA GLY A 233 8.20 -22.25 6.35
C GLY A 233 9.34 -21.57 5.58
N LYS A 234 9.76 -22.15 4.45
CA LYS A 234 10.80 -21.57 3.58
C LYS A 234 10.20 -20.45 2.75
N GLU A 235 10.84 -19.29 2.80
CA GLU A 235 10.42 -18.11 2.04
C GLU A 235 11.09 -18.10 0.65
N SER A 236 10.28 -17.99 -0.40
CA SER A 236 10.75 -17.87 -1.79
C SER A 236 10.11 -16.66 -2.44
N VAL A 237 10.84 -16.01 -3.36
CA VAL A 237 10.32 -14.85 -4.10
C VAL A 237 9.80 -15.31 -5.45
N GLY A 238 8.49 -15.21 -5.64
CA GLY A 238 7.84 -15.34 -6.94
C GLY A 238 7.90 -14.02 -7.69
N VAL A 239 8.13 -14.09 -9.01
CA VAL A 239 8.08 -12.91 -9.89
C VAL A 239 7.08 -13.17 -11.01
N GLU A 240 6.08 -12.31 -11.12
CA GLU A 240 5.13 -12.31 -12.22
C GLU A 240 5.35 -11.09 -13.10
N LYS A 241 5.10 -11.24 -14.42
CA LYS A 241 5.26 -10.17 -15.39
C LYS A 241 3.92 -9.88 -16.06
N VAL A 242 3.45 -8.66 -15.94
CA VAL A 242 2.24 -8.15 -16.61
C VAL A 242 2.63 -7.02 -17.55
N SER A 243 2.02 -6.94 -18.73
CA SER A 243 2.28 -5.86 -19.67
C SER A 243 1.00 -5.16 -20.07
N PHE A 244 1.03 -3.83 -20.04
CA PHE A 244 -0.03 -2.96 -20.52
C PHE A 244 0.49 -2.10 -21.66
N ARG A 245 -0.35 -1.87 -22.66
CA ARG A 245 -0.06 -0.93 -23.73
C ARG A 245 -1.21 0.04 -23.86
N LYS A 246 -0.91 1.34 -23.78
CA LYS A 246 -1.90 2.37 -24.03
C LYS A 246 -2.34 2.31 -25.49
N ASN A 247 -3.58 1.93 -25.72
CA ASN A 247 -4.17 1.99 -27.05
C ASN A 247 -4.34 3.45 -27.46
N ALA A 248 -3.68 3.86 -28.54
CA ALA A 248 -3.93 5.12 -29.22
C ALA A 248 -5.27 5.03 -29.98
N GLY A 249 -6.39 5.09 -29.27
CA GLY A 249 -7.71 4.89 -29.88
C GLY A 249 -8.84 5.48 -29.05
N GLY A 250 -9.22 6.71 -29.38
CA GLY A 250 -10.38 7.40 -28.83
C GLY A 250 -10.38 8.87 -29.27
N ASN A 251 -10.69 9.08 -30.55
CA ASN A 251 -11.02 10.39 -31.12
C ASN A 251 -12.37 10.87 -30.58
#